data_AF-A0A812TLT2-F1
#
_entry.id   AF-A0A812TLT2-F1
#
_cell.length_a   1.000
_cell.length_b   1.000
_cell.length_c   1.000
_cell.angle_alpha   90.00
_cell.angle_beta   90.00
_cell.angle_gamma   90.00
#
_symmetry.space_group_name_H-M   'P 1'
#
loop_
_entity.id
_entity.type
_entity.pdbx_description
1 polymer ?
#
loop_
_entity_poly.entity_id
_entity_poly.type
_entity_poly.pdbx_seq_one_letter_code
_entity_poly.pdbx_strand_id
1 'polypeptide(L)'
;MRLFGGRRGKSLRNRAREWAAFRERLQATHGESWPGDVGRILRYLEERHEIKPIGKSVPKALLASIALLETIGQVAPDTRFSSDPILVETVRSWTADLEAATPGVKQAPLYTIAIMLSMELLLCATSQALGLRFVAFCGLLMTWSTLRADDLQHVEIKSVRTKTSGPGRKVGELFAYISRSAGLSGFDWLTEG
;
A
#
# COMPACT_ATOMS: atom_id res chain seq x y z
N MET A 1 -16.86 -18.35 8.94
CA MET A 1 -17.03 -16.88 8.88
C MET A 1 -15.66 -16.22 8.75
N ARG A 2 -15.31 -15.64 7.59
CA ARG A 2 -14.02 -14.92 7.43
C ARG A 2 -14.19 -13.49 7.97
N LEU A 3 -13.94 -13.29 9.27
CA LEU A 3 -14.14 -12.02 9.99
C LEU A 3 -13.50 -10.79 9.31
N PHE A 4 -12.41 -10.99 8.56
CA PHE A 4 -11.67 -9.91 7.88
C PHE A 4 -11.71 -9.98 6.34
N GLY A 5 -12.49 -10.90 5.77
CA GLY A 5 -12.52 -11.13 4.31
C GLY A 5 -11.16 -11.54 3.73
N GLY A 6 -10.90 -11.17 2.46
CA GLY A 6 -9.60 -11.36 1.77
C GLY A 6 -8.66 -10.16 1.87
N ARG A 7 -8.76 -9.35 2.93
CA ARG A 7 -7.98 -8.10 3.09
C ARG A 7 -6.55 -8.41 3.53
N ARG A 8 -5.58 -7.69 2.96
CA ARG A 8 -4.14 -7.86 3.28
C ARG A 8 -3.86 -7.43 4.72
N GLY A 9 -3.00 -8.15 5.43
CA GLY A 9 -2.66 -7.87 6.84
C GLY A 9 -2.16 -6.44 7.09
N LYS A 10 -1.39 -5.87 6.15
CA LYS A 10 -0.94 -4.46 6.21
C LYS A 10 -2.11 -3.47 6.24
N SER A 11 -3.15 -3.70 5.45
CA SER A 11 -4.34 -2.84 5.42
C SER A 11 -5.13 -2.91 6.72
N LEU A 12 -5.18 -4.08 7.37
CA LEU A 12 -5.82 -4.25 8.67
C LEU A 12 -5.06 -3.49 9.76
N ARG A 13 -3.72 -3.62 9.80
CA ARG A 13 -2.88 -2.89 10.76
C ARG A 13 -3.01 -1.37 10.60
N ASN A 14 -3.01 -0.87 9.37
CA ASN A 14 -3.20 0.56 9.12
C ASN A 14 -4.56 1.05 9.65
N ARG A 15 -5.64 0.30 9.40
CA ARG A 15 -6.97 0.66 9.91
C ARG A 15 -7.06 0.61 11.44
N ALA A 16 -6.46 -0.40 12.05
CA ALA A 16 -6.40 -0.51 13.50
C ALA A 16 -5.64 0.68 14.13
N ARG A 17 -4.55 1.12 13.49
CA ARG A 17 -3.76 2.27 13.97
C ARG A 17 -4.53 3.58 13.86
N GLU A 18 -5.20 3.85 12.73
CA GLU A 18 -6.02 5.06 12.59
C GLU A 18 -7.19 5.07 13.57
N TRP A 19 -7.85 3.92 13.79
CA TRP A 19 -8.89 3.80 14.80
C TRP A 19 -8.37 4.02 16.22
N ALA A 20 -7.20 3.46 16.58
CA ALA A 20 -6.65 3.58 17.92
C ALA A 20 -6.44 5.06 18.31
N ALA A 21 -5.90 5.87 17.40
CA ALA A 21 -5.71 7.30 17.62
C ALA A 21 -7.03 8.05 17.81
N PHE A 22 -8.06 7.71 17.03
CA PHE A 22 -9.40 8.28 17.20
C PHE A 22 -10.04 7.87 18.53
N ARG A 23 -9.97 6.58 18.88
CA ARG A 23 -10.52 6.05 20.12
C ARG A 23 -9.86 6.66 21.35
N GLU A 24 -8.54 6.78 21.36
CA GLU A 24 -7.81 7.39 22.46
C GLU A 24 -8.28 8.83 22.70
N ARG A 25 -8.43 9.61 21.62
CA ARG A 25 -8.96 10.97 21.70
C ARG A 25 -10.42 10.97 22.18
N LEU A 26 -11.25 10.06 21.68
CA LEU A 26 -12.65 9.95 22.09
C LEU A 26 -12.78 9.64 23.59
N GLN A 27 -11.95 8.73 24.09
CA GLN A 27 -11.88 8.40 25.51
C GLN A 27 -11.39 9.60 26.34
N ALA A 28 -10.40 10.34 25.84
CA ALA A 28 -9.89 11.53 26.53
C ALA A 28 -10.91 12.68 26.58
N THR A 29 -11.73 12.88 25.55
CA THR A 29 -12.69 14.00 25.48
C THR A 29 -14.04 13.68 26.09
N HIS A 30 -14.52 12.44 25.91
CA HIS A 30 -15.90 12.05 26.23
C HIS A 30 -16.00 10.85 27.17
N GLY A 31 -14.89 10.16 27.49
CA GLY A 31 -14.91 8.92 28.27
C GLY A 31 -15.50 7.71 27.53
N GLU A 32 -15.82 7.86 26.25
CA GLU A 32 -16.49 6.83 25.45
C GLU A 32 -15.52 6.15 24.48
N SER A 33 -15.81 4.89 24.13
CA SER A 33 -14.96 4.09 23.22
C SER A 33 -15.51 3.97 21.79
N TRP A 34 -16.73 4.45 21.55
CA TRP A 34 -17.41 4.46 20.27
C TRP A 34 -18.15 5.79 20.10
N PRO A 35 -18.15 6.42 18.91
CA PRO A 35 -18.83 7.69 18.72
C PRO A 35 -20.35 7.51 18.81
N GLY A 36 -21.02 8.38 19.55
CA GLY A 36 -22.49 8.41 19.63
C GLY A 36 -23.14 9.14 18.46
N ASP A 37 -22.40 10.00 17.77
CA ASP A 37 -22.87 10.78 16.62
C ASP A 37 -21.77 10.97 15.56
N VAL A 38 -22.20 11.42 14.37
CA VAL A 38 -21.30 11.80 13.27
C VAL A 38 -20.49 13.06 13.62
N GLY A 39 -21.06 13.98 14.40
CA GLY A 39 -20.41 15.22 14.81
C GLY A 39 -19.08 15.00 15.52
N ARG A 40 -18.97 13.99 16.39
CA ARG A 40 -17.71 13.61 17.05
C ARG A 40 -16.62 13.17 16.08
N ILE A 41 -17.00 12.53 14.96
CA ILE A 41 -16.05 12.08 13.93
C ILE A 41 -15.53 13.28 13.14
N LEU A 42 -16.43 14.19 12.74
CA LEU A 42 -16.08 15.39 11.98
C LEU A 42 -15.22 16.34 12.81
N ARG A 43 -15.62 16.60 14.06
CA ARG A 43 -14.86 17.47 14.97
C ARG A 43 -13.45 16.94 15.23
N TYR A 44 -13.29 15.62 15.30
CA TYR A 44 -11.95 15.03 15.41
C TYR A 44 -11.07 15.33 14.19
N LEU A 45 -11.61 15.29 12.98
CA LEU A 45 -10.85 15.61 11.76
C LEU A 45 -10.47 17.09 11.72
N GLU A 46 -11.37 17.97 12.16
CA GLU A 46 -11.13 19.42 12.33
C GLU A 46 -10.01 19.70 13.33
N GLU A 47 -10.16 19.22 14.58
CA GLU A 47 -9.15 19.38 15.63
C GLU A 47 -7.79 18.83 15.19
N ARG A 48 -7.77 17.67 14.51
CA ARG A 48 -6.52 17.07 14.02
C ARG A 48 -5.89 17.92 12.94
N HIS A 49 -6.69 18.52 12.05
CA HIS A 49 -6.20 19.37 10.97
C HIS A 49 -5.63 20.70 11.48
N GLU A 50 -6.25 21.29 12.50
CA GLU A 50 -5.80 22.53 13.15
C GLU A 50 -4.44 22.36 13.85
N ILE A 51 -4.26 21.26 14.59
CA ILE A 51 -3.00 20.99 15.29
C ILE A 51 -1.87 20.68 14.28
N LYS A 52 -2.19 19.88 13.25
CA LYS A 52 -1.22 19.50 12.22
C LYS A 52 -1.94 19.24 10.90
N PRO A 53 -1.50 19.86 9.78
CA PRO A 53 -2.03 19.54 8.46
C PRO A 53 -2.08 18.03 8.20
N ILE A 54 -3.29 17.51 8.03
CA ILE A 54 -3.51 16.09 7.79
C ILE A 54 -3.22 15.75 6.34
N GLY A 55 -2.64 14.57 6.10
CA GLY A 55 -2.44 14.09 4.74
C GLY A 55 -3.77 13.72 4.08
N LYS A 56 -3.88 13.89 2.76
CA LYS A 56 -5.07 13.55 1.95
C LYS A 56 -5.65 12.14 2.18
N SER A 57 -4.84 11.18 2.62
CA SER A 57 -5.29 9.81 2.87
C SER A 57 -5.97 9.62 4.23
N VAL A 58 -5.81 10.55 5.16
CA VAL A 58 -6.28 10.42 6.56
C VAL A 58 -7.81 10.34 6.64
N PRO A 59 -8.60 11.25 6.04
CA PRO A 59 -10.06 11.20 6.13
C PRO A 59 -10.64 9.87 5.61
N LYS A 60 -10.18 9.45 4.42
CA LYS A 60 -10.57 8.17 3.80
C LYS A 60 -10.14 6.96 4.65
N ALA A 61 -8.97 7.02 5.28
CA ALA A 61 -8.48 5.93 6.12
C ALA A 61 -9.30 5.79 7.42
N LEU A 62 -9.70 6.90 8.04
CA LEU A 62 -10.58 6.87 9.22
C LEU A 62 -11.95 6.28 8.86
N LEU A 63 -12.59 6.79 7.79
CA LEU A 63 -13.89 6.28 7.33
C LEU A 63 -13.83 4.77 7.01
N ALA A 64 -12.77 4.31 6.34
CA ALA A 64 -12.56 2.89 6.04
C ALA A 64 -12.30 2.03 7.29
N SER A 65 -11.80 2.63 8.37
CA SER A 65 -11.59 1.96 9.65
C SER A 65 -12.91 1.80 10.39
N ILE A 66 -13.75 2.84 10.43
CA ILE A 66 -15.12 2.80 10.97
C ILE A 66 -15.95 1.77 10.21
N ALA A 67 -15.95 1.81 8.88
CA ALA A 67 -16.66 0.84 8.05
C ALA A 67 -16.23 -0.61 8.33
N LEU A 68 -14.93 -0.84 8.60
CA LEU A 68 -14.43 -2.16 8.97
C LEU A 68 -14.96 -2.61 10.34
N LEU A 69 -14.96 -1.73 11.33
CA LEU A 69 -15.45 -2.03 12.66
C LEU A 69 -16.95 -2.27 12.66
N GLU A 70 -17.73 -1.49 11.92
CA GLU A 70 -19.17 -1.70 11.74
C GLU A 70 -19.49 -3.03 11.06
N THR A 71 -18.68 -3.42 10.06
CA THR A 71 -18.82 -4.72 9.39
C THR A 71 -18.54 -5.87 10.37
N ILE A 72 -17.50 -5.75 11.19
CA ILE A 72 -17.13 -6.78 12.18
C ILE A 72 -18.16 -6.83 13.31
N GLY A 73 -18.59 -5.67 13.80
CA GLY A 73 -19.60 -5.51 14.84
C GLY A 73 -21.04 -5.76 14.37
N GLN A 74 -21.24 -6.13 13.10
CA GLN A 74 -22.57 -6.41 12.52
C GLN A 74 -23.58 -5.27 12.75
N VAL A 75 -23.12 -4.02 12.67
CA VAL A 75 -23.99 -2.85 12.83
C VAL A 75 -25.01 -2.84 11.69
N ALA A 76 -26.28 -2.61 12.03
CA ALA A 76 -27.38 -2.54 11.07
C ALA A 76 -27.10 -1.46 10.02
N PRO A 77 -27.40 -1.70 8.72
CA PRO A 77 -27.07 -0.74 7.66
C PRO A 77 -27.57 0.67 7.92
N ASP A 78 -28.77 0.81 8.51
CA ASP A 78 -29.43 2.10 8.75
C ASP A 78 -28.78 2.92 9.88
N THR A 79 -27.96 2.28 10.73
CA THR A 79 -27.27 2.93 11.85
C THR A 79 -25.76 3.03 11.64
N ARG A 80 -25.28 2.76 10.42
CA ARG A 80 -23.86 2.87 10.07
C ARG A 80 -23.46 4.30 9.82
N PHE A 81 -22.53 4.79 10.62
CA PHE A 81 -21.85 6.05 10.36
C PHE A 81 -21.09 6.02 9.04
N SER A 82 -20.52 4.86 8.65
CA SER A 82 -19.81 4.77 7.36
C SER A 82 -20.70 4.95 6.13
N SER A 83 -22.02 4.84 6.29
CA SER A 83 -23.01 5.04 5.23
C SER A 83 -23.76 6.37 5.37
N ASP A 84 -23.47 7.15 6.40
CA ASP A 84 -24.08 8.45 6.63
C ASP A 84 -23.68 9.44 5.52
N PRO A 85 -24.66 10.05 4.79
CA PRO A 85 -24.37 10.93 3.68
C PRO A 85 -23.54 12.16 4.06
N ILE A 86 -23.75 12.71 5.26
CA ILE A 86 -23.05 13.90 5.75
C ILE A 86 -21.57 13.56 5.95
N LEU A 87 -21.29 12.43 6.61
CA LEU A 87 -19.91 11.99 6.83
C LEU A 87 -19.20 11.69 5.52
N VAL A 88 -19.85 10.95 4.62
CA VAL A 88 -19.27 10.53 3.35
C VAL A 88 -18.94 11.74 2.46
N GLU A 89 -19.87 12.68 2.32
CA GLU A 89 -19.66 13.85 1.47
C GLU A 89 -18.65 14.82 2.08
N THR A 90 -18.64 15.00 3.41
CA THR A 90 -17.62 15.81 4.07
C THR A 90 -16.23 15.23 3.89
N VAL A 91 -16.06 13.93 4.09
CA VAL A 91 -14.78 13.23 3.86
C VAL A 91 -14.34 13.36 2.40
N ARG A 92 -15.28 13.30 1.46
CA ARG A 92 -15.00 13.49 0.03
C ARG A 92 -14.51 14.90 -0.28
N SER A 93 -15.22 15.93 0.20
CA SER A 93 -14.84 17.34 0.02
C SER A 93 -13.45 17.60 0.59
N TRP A 94 -13.24 17.22 1.86
CA TRP A 94 -11.96 17.38 2.53
C TRP A 94 -10.82 16.69 1.80
N THR A 95 -11.07 15.49 1.27
CA THR A 95 -10.02 14.80 0.51
C THR A 95 -9.68 15.54 -0.77
N ALA A 96 -10.66 16.14 -1.46
CA ALA A 96 -10.43 16.94 -2.65
C ALA A 96 -9.64 18.22 -2.33
N ASP A 97 -9.99 18.92 -1.24
CA ASP A 97 -9.29 20.13 -0.80
C ASP A 97 -7.83 19.82 -0.41
N LEU A 98 -7.61 18.73 0.32
CA LEU A 98 -6.26 18.28 0.69
C LEU A 98 -5.46 17.78 -0.52
N GLU A 99 -6.12 17.18 -1.51
CA GLU A 99 -5.48 16.78 -2.77
C GLU A 99 -5.04 18.00 -3.59
N ALA A 100 -5.86 19.06 -3.65
CA ALA A 100 -5.53 20.30 -4.32
C ALA A 100 -4.39 21.06 -3.62
N ALA A 101 -4.34 21.03 -2.28
CA ALA A 101 -3.28 21.65 -1.49
C ALA A 101 -1.95 20.88 -1.51
N THR A 102 -1.95 19.61 -1.92
CA THR A 102 -0.75 18.77 -1.95
C THR A 102 0.01 18.98 -3.26
N PRO A 103 1.30 19.39 -3.24
CA PRO A 103 2.12 19.42 -4.44
C PRO A 103 2.12 18.05 -5.15
N GLY A 104 2.12 18.05 -6.48
CA GLY A 104 2.06 16.82 -7.28
C GLY A 104 3.00 15.73 -6.74
N VAL A 105 2.48 14.52 -6.57
CA VAL A 105 3.24 13.38 -6.04
C VAL A 105 4.48 13.21 -6.91
N LYS A 106 5.66 13.50 -6.37
CA LYS A 106 6.93 13.22 -7.04
C LYS A 106 7.00 11.71 -7.20
N GLN A 107 6.79 11.22 -8.42
CA GLN A 107 6.98 9.81 -8.71
C GLN A 107 8.38 9.42 -8.23
N ALA A 108 8.49 8.25 -7.61
CA ALA A 108 9.78 7.74 -7.20
C ALA A 108 10.72 7.79 -8.42
N PRO A 109 11.95 8.33 -8.28
CA PRO A 109 12.88 8.38 -9.39
C PRO A 109 13.02 6.99 -10.00
N LEU A 110 12.69 6.87 -11.28
CA LEU A 110 12.88 5.63 -12.02
C LEU A 110 14.38 5.31 -12.03
N TYR A 111 14.73 4.02 -11.95
CA TYR A 111 16.11 3.62 -12.20
C TYR A 111 16.50 4.09 -13.59
N THR A 112 17.59 4.85 -13.67
CA THR A 112 18.12 5.28 -14.96
C THR A 112 18.75 4.09 -15.67
N ILE A 113 18.86 4.18 -17.00
CA ILE A 113 19.57 3.19 -17.82
C ILE A 113 20.99 2.97 -17.29
N ALA A 114 21.66 4.04 -16.85
CA ALA A 114 22.99 3.96 -16.25
C ALA A 114 23.01 3.12 -14.96
N ILE A 115 22.00 3.25 -14.08
CA ILE A 115 21.92 2.43 -12.86
C ILE A 115 21.70 0.96 -13.23
N MET A 116 20.81 0.66 -14.17
CA MET A 116 20.57 -0.71 -14.63
C MET A 116 21.84 -1.34 -15.23
N LEU A 117 22.55 -0.60 -16.08
CA LEU A 117 23.81 -1.06 -16.69
C LEU A 117 24.90 -1.31 -15.63
N SER A 118 25.03 -0.42 -14.64
CA SER A 118 25.98 -0.59 -13.53
C SER A 118 25.66 -1.82 -12.68
N MET A 119 24.38 -2.12 -12.44
CA MET A 119 23.98 -3.34 -11.74
C MET A 119 24.36 -4.60 -12.52
N GLU A 120 24.16 -4.61 -13.84
CA GLU A 120 24.56 -5.74 -14.70
C GLU A 120 26.07 -5.97 -14.64
N LEU A 121 26.87 -4.91 -14.76
CA LEU A 121 28.33 -5.00 -14.66
C LEU A 121 28.80 -5.45 -13.27
N LEU A 122 28.10 -5.02 -12.21
CA LEU A 122 28.42 -5.42 -10.84
C LEU A 122 28.24 -6.93 -10.63
N LEU A 123 27.25 -7.54 -11.29
CA LEU A 123 27.03 -8.98 -11.21
C LEU A 123 28.16 -9.78 -11.85
N CYS A 124 28.70 -9.32 -12.98
CA CYS A 124 29.82 -9.96 -13.67
C CYS A 124 31.15 -9.79 -12.92
N ALA A 125 31.28 -8.77 -12.06
CA ALA A 125 32.50 -8.53 -11.30
C ALA A 125 32.64 -9.49 -10.11
N THR A 126 33.29 -10.64 -10.32
CA THR A 126 33.57 -11.65 -9.28
C THR A 126 34.43 -11.15 -8.13
N SER A 127 35.11 -10.02 -8.29
CA SER A 127 35.88 -9.34 -7.24
C SER A 127 35.02 -8.64 -6.18
N GLN A 128 33.72 -8.48 -6.42
CA GLN A 128 32.82 -7.75 -5.54
C GLN A 128 32.15 -8.65 -4.51
N ALA A 129 31.80 -8.08 -3.36
CA ALA A 129 31.16 -8.81 -2.28
C ALA A 129 29.81 -9.42 -2.72
N LEU A 130 29.55 -10.68 -2.32
CA LEU A 130 28.33 -11.41 -2.67
C LEU A 130 27.05 -10.64 -2.31
N GLY A 131 27.05 -9.92 -1.18
CA GLY A 131 25.90 -9.11 -0.78
C GLY A 131 25.58 -7.98 -1.76
N LEU A 132 26.59 -7.33 -2.34
CA LEU A 132 26.39 -6.26 -3.32
C LEU A 132 25.89 -6.82 -4.65
N ARG A 133 26.45 -7.96 -5.09
CA ARG A 133 25.98 -8.70 -6.26
C ARG A 133 24.53 -9.13 -6.07
N PHE A 134 24.18 -9.70 -4.92
CA PHE A 134 22.79 -10.08 -4.61
C PHE A 134 21.81 -8.90 -4.65
N VAL A 135 22.18 -7.73 -4.13
CA VAL A 135 21.33 -6.52 -4.20
C VAL A 135 21.12 -6.06 -5.65
N ALA A 136 22.18 -6.07 -6.47
CA ALA A 136 22.07 -5.76 -7.90
C ALA A 136 21.19 -6.78 -8.64
N PHE A 137 21.33 -8.07 -8.34
CA PHE A 137 20.49 -9.13 -8.89
C PHE A 137 19.01 -8.89 -8.56
N CYS A 138 18.70 -8.64 -7.28
CA CYS A 138 17.33 -8.33 -6.85
C CYS A 138 16.78 -7.06 -7.50
N GLY A 139 17.59 -6.03 -7.67
CA GLY A 139 17.22 -4.78 -8.35
C GLY A 139 16.86 -4.99 -9.82
N LEU A 140 17.68 -5.74 -10.55
CA LEU A 140 17.44 -6.11 -11.94
C LEU A 140 16.22 -7.01 -12.07
N LEU A 141 16.07 -8.01 -11.19
CA LEU A 141 14.91 -8.88 -11.14
C LEU A 141 13.63 -8.04 -10.98
N MET A 142 13.56 -7.15 -9.98
CA MET A 142 12.41 -6.28 -9.75
C MET A 142 12.08 -5.41 -10.96
N THR A 143 13.11 -4.87 -11.61
CA THR A 143 12.94 -3.96 -12.75
C THR A 143 12.41 -4.70 -13.99
N TRP A 144 13.06 -5.80 -14.39
CA TRP A 144 12.71 -6.54 -15.60
C TRP A 144 11.43 -7.38 -15.46
N SER A 145 11.06 -7.79 -14.26
CA SER A 145 9.81 -8.53 -13.99
C SER A 145 8.67 -7.65 -13.46
N THR A 146 8.89 -6.35 -13.28
CA THR A 146 7.94 -5.39 -12.69
C THR A 146 7.45 -5.79 -11.29
N LEU A 147 8.29 -6.48 -10.52
CA LEU A 147 7.99 -6.90 -9.15
C LEU A 147 8.19 -5.76 -8.15
N ARG A 148 7.38 -5.76 -7.08
CA ARG A 148 7.60 -4.91 -5.91
C ARG A 148 8.59 -5.59 -4.97
N ALA A 149 9.25 -4.80 -4.13
CA ALA A 149 10.15 -5.33 -3.11
C ALA A 149 9.47 -6.32 -2.14
N ASP A 150 8.18 -6.14 -1.87
CA ASP A 150 7.37 -7.06 -1.03
C ASP A 150 7.11 -8.41 -1.74
N ASP A 151 7.03 -8.39 -3.07
CA ASP A 151 6.80 -9.60 -3.86
C ASP A 151 8.03 -10.52 -3.79
N LEU A 152 9.24 -9.95 -3.78
CA LEU A 152 10.53 -10.67 -3.71
C LEU A 152 10.63 -11.60 -2.49
N GLN A 153 9.99 -11.26 -1.38
CA GLN A 153 10.01 -12.05 -0.14
C GLN A 153 9.27 -13.38 -0.27
N HIS A 154 8.41 -13.53 -1.28
CA HIS A 154 7.56 -14.70 -1.50
C HIS A 154 7.78 -15.33 -2.89
N VAL A 155 8.89 -15.01 -3.57
CA VAL A 155 9.21 -15.58 -4.89
C VAL A 155 9.75 -17.00 -4.73
N GLU A 156 9.01 -17.97 -5.25
CA GLU A 156 9.55 -19.29 -5.57
C GLU A 156 10.03 -19.30 -7.03
N ILE A 157 11.31 -19.61 -7.25
CA ILE A 157 11.88 -19.69 -8.61
C ILE A 157 11.48 -21.03 -9.23
N LYS A 158 10.41 -21.02 -10.04
CA LYS A 158 9.97 -22.18 -10.85
C LYS A 158 9.97 -21.82 -12.34
N SER A 159 10.38 -22.76 -13.20
CA SER A 159 10.46 -22.58 -14.66
C SER A 159 9.10 -22.77 -15.36
N VAL A 160 8.72 -21.77 -16.17
CA VAL A 160 7.74 -21.76 -17.31
C VAL A 160 6.28 -22.16 -17.01
N ARG A 161 5.29 -21.24 -17.05
CA ARG A 161 4.38 -20.98 -18.20
C ARG A 161 3.45 -19.77 -17.94
N THR A 162 3.22 -18.98 -18.98
CA THR A 162 2.44 -17.73 -19.26
C THR A 162 1.38 -17.20 -18.27
N LYS A 163 1.41 -15.87 -18.04
CA LYS A 163 0.39 -15.08 -17.31
C LYS A 163 -0.79 -14.72 -18.22
N THR A 164 -2.01 -14.76 -17.69
CA THR A 164 -3.02 -13.71 -17.95
C THR A 164 -3.97 -13.63 -16.77
N SER A 165 -3.82 -12.65 -15.89
CA SER A 165 -4.93 -12.23 -15.02
C SER A 165 -5.55 -10.98 -15.63
N GLY A 166 -6.52 -11.21 -16.52
CA GLY A 166 -7.52 -10.19 -16.81
C GLY A 166 -8.38 -9.88 -15.56
N PRO A 167 -9.20 -8.83 -15.60
CA PRO A 167 -10.04 -8.43 -14.47
C PRO A 167 -10.96 -9.60 -14.08
N GLY A 168 -10.90 -10.05 -12.82
CA GLY A 168 -11.93 -10.93 -12.24
C GLY A 168 -11.51 -12.30 -11.73
N ARG A 169 -10.26 -12.78 -11.89
CA ARG A 169 -9.83 -14.05 -11.26
C ARG A 169 -8.87 -13.85 -10.09
N LYS A 170 -9.25 -14.37 -8.93
CA LYS A 170 -8.35 -14.58 -7.78
C LYS A 170 -7.37 -15.70 -8.13
N VAL A 171 -6.26 -15.36 -8.77
CA VAL A 171 -5.15 -16.30 -8.95
C VAL A 171 -4.32 -16.27 -7.66
N GLY A 172 -4.17 -17.40 -6.99
CA GLY A 172 -3.44 -17.52 -5.73
C GLY A 172 -1.92 -17.34 -5.89
N GLU A 173 -1.40 -17.59 -7.09
CA GLU A 173 0.01 -17.48 -7.46
C GLU A 173 0.16 -16.54 -8.66
N LEU A 174 1.08 -15.59 -8.57
CA LEU A 174 1.36 -14.63 -9.63
C LEU A 174 2.75 -14.91 -10.20
N PHE A 175 2.80 -15.27 -11.47
CA PHE A 175 4.07 -15.50 -12.15
C PHE A 175 4.65 -14.21 -12.73
N ALA A 176 5.98 -14.10 -12.63
CA ALA A 176 6.81 -13.08 -13.26
C ALA A 176 7.72 -13.77 -14.29
N TYR A 177 7.97 -13.12 -15.42
CA TYR A 177 8.80 -13.65 -16.49
C TYR A 177 9.79 -12.60 -16.94
N ILE A 178 11.01 -13.04 -17.22
CA ILE A 178 12.09 -12.20 -17.71
C ILE A 178 12.65 -12.92 -18.94
N SER A 179 12.83 -12.18 -20.04
CA SER A 179 13.50 -12.74 -21.22
C SER A 179 14.96 -13.05 -20.87
N ARG A 180 15.50 -14.15 -21.38
CA ARG A 180 16.94 -14.45 -21.27
C ARG A 180 17.82 -13.41 -21.97
N SER A 181 17.25 -12.70 -22.95
CA SER A 181 17.89 -11.58 -23.62
C SER A 181 17.58 -10.23 -22.96
N ALA A 182 16.93 -10.21 -21.79
CA ALA A 182 16.65 -8.97 -21.08
C ALA A 182 17.94 -8.48 -20.44
N GLY A 183 18.51 -7.40 -20.96
CA GLY A 183 19.73 -6.78 -20.46
C GLY A 183 20.14 -5.63 -21.36
N LEU A 184 21.01 -4.75 -20.86
CA LEU A 184 21.49 -3.58 -21.59
C LEU A 184 22.97 -3.72 -21.99
N SER A 185 23.75 -4.44 -21.20
CA SER A 185 25.18 -4.65 -21.39
C SER A 185 25.53 -5.78 -22.37
N GLY A 186 24.56 -6.63 -22.71
CA GLY A 186 24.75 -7.85 -23.51
C GLY A 186 25.18 -9.08 -22.69
N PHE A 187 25.38 -8.94 -21.38
CA PHE A 187 25.68 -10.07 -20.48
C PHE A 187 24.43 -10.83 -20.03
N ASP A 188 24.53 -12.16 -19.92
CA ASP A 188 23.47 -13.02 -19.35
C ASP A 188 23.54 -12.99 -17.82
N TRP A 189 23.14 -11.85 -17.26
CA TRP A 189 23.14 -11.61 -15.81
C TRP A 189 22.22 -12.58 -15.03
N LEU A 190 21.30 -13.28 -15.70
CA LEU A 190 20.45 -14.31 -15.08
C LEU A 190 21.20 -15.62 -14.83
N THR A 191 22.29 -15.86 -15.55
CA THR A 191 23.11 -17.08 -15.40
C THR A 191 24.40 -16.82 -14.64
N GLU A 192 24.97 -15.64 -14.83
CA GLU A 192 26.25 -15.25 -14.25
C GLU A 192 26.13 -14.63 -12.84
N GLY A 193 24.91 -14.21 -12.47
CA GLY A 193 24.58 -13.53 -11.21
C GLY A 193 24.46 -14.44 -9.99
#